data_AF-A0A520WUR4-F1
#
_entry.id   AF-A0A520WUR4-F1
#
_cell.length_a   1.000
_cell.length_b   1.000
_cell.length_c   1.000
_cell.angle_alpha   90.00
_cell.angle_beta   90.00
_cell.angle_gamma   90.00
#
_symmetry.space_group_name_H-M   'P 1'
#
loop_
_entity.id
_entity.type
_entity.pdbx_description
1 polymer ?
#
loop_
_entity_poly.entity_id
_entity_poly.type
_entity_poly.pdbx_seq_one_letter_code
_entity_poly.pdbx_strand_id
1 'polypeptide(L)'
;MAQAVIDCGKLPDRATEASAEFYTEWLPRIELALRDTDDDLVLLLPHAAYDHDDWRRAVARDLARAFAPCRVNVIGGGDAPSQEATIAYLENAPGVTGQYLPLDSAGAGNPVRQHDDQ
;
A
#
# COMPACT_ATOMS: atom_id res chain seq x y z
N MET A 1 -12.28 -12.84 -4.39
CA MET A 1 -11.09 -12.69 -5.27
C MET A 1 -9.90 -13.04 -4.41
N ALA A 2 -8.88 -13.72 -4.94
CA ALA A 2 -7.67 -13.90 -4.15
C ALA A 2 -6.96 -12.54 -4.04
N GLN A 3 -6.02 -12.41 -3.11
CA GLN A 3 -5.22 -11.20 -2.94
C GLN A 3 -3.78 -11.47 -3.32
N ALA A 4 -3.28 -10.76 -4.32
CA ALA A 4 -1.88 -10.73 -4.70
C ALA A 4 -1.12 -9.62 -3.97
N VAL A 5 0.18 -9.81 -3.79
CA VAL A 5 1.08 -8.83 -3.18
C VAL A 5 2.27 -8.60 -4.10
N ILE A 6 2.58 -7.34 -4.41
CA ILE A 6 3.78 -6.94 -5.17
C ILE A 6 4.64 -6.05 -4.29
N ASP A 7 5.88 -6.48 -4.05
CA ASP A 7 6.91 -5.66 -3.40
C ASP A 7 7.68 -4.87 -4.47
N CYS A 8 7.62 -3.54 -4.37
CA CYS A 8 8.32 -2.63 -5.28
C CYS A 8 9.80 -2.41 -4.91
N GLY A 9 10.31 -3.12 -3.91
CA GLY A 9 11.71 -3.09 -3.51
C GLY A 9 12.17 -1.71 -3.08
N LYS A 10 13.38 -1.32 -3.49
CA LYS A 10 13.95 -0.01 -3.17
C LYS A 10 13.55 1.01 -4.22
N LEU A 11 13.30 2.23 -3.77
CA LEU A 11 13.09 3.41 -4.60
C LEU A 11 14.06 4.52 -4.15
N PRO A 12 14.37 5.50 -5.01
CA PRO A 12 15.14 6.68 -4.64
C PRO A 12 14.61 7.41 -3.40
N ASP A 13 15.50 8.07 -2.66
CA ASP A 13 15.11 8.80 -1.44
C ASP A 13 14.27 10.05 -1.74
N ARG A 14 14.54 10.71 -2.88
CA ARG A 14 13.84 11.95 -3.28
C ARG A 14 12.48 11.60 -3.89
N ALA A 15 11.41 12.17 -3.34
CA ALA A 15 10.03 11.85 -3.75
C ALA A 15 9.78 12.00 -5.26
N THR A 16 10.36 13.00 -5.92
CA THR A 16 10.22 13.22 -7.37
C THR A 16 10.95 12.17 -8.21
N GLU A 17 12.07 11.65 -7.72
CA GLU A 17 12.83 10.60 -8.41
C GLU A 17 12.17 9.24 -8.19
N ALA A 18 11.71 8.99 -6.96
CA ALA A 18 10.97 7.79 -6.60
C ALA A 18 9.67 7.66 -7.39
N SER A 19 8.91 8.75 -7.54
CA SER A 19 7.69 8.71 -8.34
C SER A 19 8.01 8.49 -9.82
N ALA A 20 9.02 9.18 -10.38
CA ALA A 20 9.43 8.97 -11.76
C ALA A 20 9.84 7.51 -12.05
N GLU A 21 10.61 6.91 -11.14
CA GLU A 21 10.99 5.50 -11.23
C GLU A 21 9.78 4.58 -11.08
N PHE A 22 8.90 4.83 -10.09
CA PHE A 22 7.68 4.05 -9.92
C PHE A 22 6.80 4.06 -11.18
N TYR A 23 6.55 5.23 -11.77
CA TYR A 23 5.72 5.36 -12.96
C TYR A 23 6.37 4.76 -14.22
N THR A 24 7.70 4.79 -14.32
CA THR A 24 8.43 4.25 -15.49
C THR A 24 8.60 2.73 -15.40
N GLU A 25 8.93 2.23 -14.21
CA GLU A 25 9.35 0.85 -14.01
C GLU A 25 8.24 -0.01 -13.41
N TRP A 26 7.61 0.43 -12.33
CA TRP A 26 6.68 -0.41 -11.58
C TRP A 26 5.27 -0.39 -12.15
N LEU A 27 4.76 0.79 -12.51
CA LEU A 27 3.38 0.94 -12.98
C LEU A 27 3.06 0.03 -14.17
N PRO A 28 3.86 -0.05 -15.25
CA PRO A 28 3.54 -0.92 -16.39
C PRO A 28 3.47 -2.42 -16.00
N ARG A 29 4.30 -2.85 -15.05
CA ARG A 29 4.32 -4.25 -14.55
C ARG A 29 3.10 -4.55 -13.69
N ILE A 30 2.70 -3.60 -12.85
CA ILE A 30 1.48 -3.68 -12.02
C ILE A 30 0.23 -3.73 -12.91
N GLU A 31 0.14 -2.85 -13.91
CA GLU A 31 -0.98 -2.83 -14.84
C GLU A 31 -1.07 -4.12 -15.66
N LEU A 32 0.06 -4.70 -16.07
CA LEU A 32 0.07 -5.99 -16.75
C LEU A 32 -0.47 -7.09 -15.84
N ALA A 33 0.02 -7.17 -14.59
CA ALA A 33 -0.46 -8.14 -13.62
C ALA A 33 -1.98 -8.02 -13.38
N LEU A 34 -2.50 -6.80 -13.23
CA LEU A 34 -3.93 -6.54 -13.03
C LEU A 34 -4.81 -6.85 -14.26
N ARG A 35 -4.24 -6.96 -15.46
CA ARG A 35 -5.01 -7.38 -16.66
C ARG A 35 -5.11 -8.90 -16.78
N ASP A 36 -4.16 -9.62 -16.19
CA ASP A 36 -4.03 -11.07 -16.34
C ASP A 36 -4.79 -11.84 -15.23
N THR A 37 -5.32 -11.15 -14.22
CA THR A 37 -6.10 -11.74 -13.12
C THR A 37 -7.23 -10.83 -12.64
N ASP A 38 -8.25 -11.44 -12.03
CA ASP A 38 -9.34 -10.76 -11.31
C ASP A 38 -9.04 -10.64 -9.80
N ASP A 39 -7.78 -10.82 -9.39
CA ASP A 39 -7.35 -10.76 -8.00
C ASP A 39 -7.25 -9.31 -7.48
N ASP A 40 -7.52 -9.15 -6.19
CA ASP A 40 -7.23 -7.93 -5.46
C ASP A 40 -5.71 -7.77 -5.30
N LEU A 41 -5.20 -6.54 -5.21
CA LEU A 41 -3.77 -6.25 -5.16
C LEU A 41 -3.38 -5.36 -3.99
N VAL A 42 -2.28 -5.73 -3.34
CA VAL A 42 -1.56 -4.88 -2.40
C VAL A 42 -0.16 -4.59 -2.93
N LEU A 43 0.18 -3.31 -3.01
CA LEU A 43 1.54 -2.85 -3.32
C LEU A 43 2.28 -2.54 -2.03
N LEU A 44 3.48 -3.10 -1.86
CA LEU A 44 4.40 -2.74 -0.78
C LEU A 44 5.43 -1.75 -1.32
N LEU A 45 5.42 -0.55 -0.75
CA LEU A 45 6.41 0.49 -1.02
C LEU A 45 7.38 0.59 0.16
N PRO A 46 8.66 0.92 -0.09
CA PRO A 46 9.63 1.06 0.98
C PRO A 46 9.26 2.22 1.91
N HIS A 47 9.77 2.16 3.14
CA HIS A 47 9.71 3.28 4.06
C HIS A 47 10.30 4.53 3.40
N ALA A 48 9.59 5.65 3.50
CA ALA A 48 10.03 6.93 2.95
C ALA A 48 9.54 8.09 3.82
N ALA A 49 10.11 9.27 3.60
CA ALA A 49 9.66 10.49 4.27
C ALA A 49 8.27 10.91 3.79
N TYR A 50 7.63 11.79 4.57
CA TYR A 50 6.25 12.22 4.37
C TYR A 50 5.99 12.90 3.00
N ASP A 51 7.03 13.44 2.35
CA ASP A 51 6.94 14.08 1.04
C ASP A 51 6.63 13.09 -0.11
N HIS A 52 6.64 11.78 0.18
CA HIS A 52 6.19 10.74 -0.75
C HIS A 52 4.67 10.47 -0.70
N ASP A 53 3.97 10.93 0.34
CA ASP A 53 2.60 10.49 0.61
C ASP A 53 1.61 10.86 -0.50
N ASP A 54 1.76 12.04 -1.11
CA ASP A 54 0.79 12.54 -2.09
C ASP A 54 0.76 11.69 -3.37
N TRP A 55 1.94 11.37 -3.92
CA TRP A 55 1.99 10.56 -5.14
C TRP A 55 1.59 9.11 -4.86
N ARG A 56 1.91 8.57 -3.68
CA ARG A 56 1.50 7.22 -3.26
C ARG A 56 -0.02 7.10 -3.11
N ARG A 57 -0.67 8.13 -2.53
CA ARG A 57 -2.14 8.23 -2.46
C ARG A 57 -2.76 8.35 -3.84
N ALA A 58 -2.16 9.13 -4.74
CA ALA A 58 -2.65 9.28 -6.11
C ALA A 58 -2.63 7.93 -6.85
N VAL A 59 -1.49 7.22 -6.83
CA VAL A 59 -1.34 5.89 -7.42
C VAL A 59 -2.40 4.91 -6.90
N ALA A 60 -2.58 4.83 -5.57
CA ALA A 60 -3.57 3.92 -4.98
C ALA A 60 -4.98 4.16 -5.53
N ARG A 61 -5.40 5.44 -5.58
CA ARG A 61 -6.73 5.84 -6.07
C ARG A 61 -6.89 5.59 -7.56
N ASP A 62 -5.87 5.92 -8.35
CA ASP A 62 -5.93 5.82 -9.80
C ASP A 62 -5.99 4.36 -10.24
N LEU A 63 -5.16 3.48 -9.66
CA LEU A 63 -5.20 2.04 -9.93
C LEU A 63 -6.54 1.43 -9.51
N ALA A 64 -7.04 1.73 -8.31
CA ALA A 64 -8.32 1.20 -7.84
C ALA A 64 -9.50 1.62 -8.73
N ARG A 65 -9.44 2.82 -9.33
CA ARG A 65 -10.47 3.30 -10.27
C ARG A 65 -10.32 2.66 -11.65
N ALA A 66 -9.10 2.55 -12.15
CA ALA A 66 -8.82 2.03 -13.48
C ALA A 66 -9.11 0.53 -13.61
N PHE A 67 -8.92 -0.24 -12.54
CA PHE A 67 -9.05 -1.69 -12.51
C PHE A 67 -10.25 -2.20 -11.71
N ALA A 68 -11.25 -1.35 -11.46
CA ALA A 68 -12.50 -1.81 -10.86
C ALA A 68 -13.11 -2.95 -11.72
N PRO A 69 -13.58 -4.06 -11.11
CA PRO A 69 -13.89 -4.22 -9.68
C PRO A 69 -12.73 -4.69 -8.78
N CYS A 70 -11.53 -4.94 -9.29
CA CYS A 70 -10.37 -5.36 -8.48
C CYS A 70 -10.01 -4.29 -7.45
N ARG A 71 -9.79 -4.68 -6.19
CA ARG A 71 -9.36 -3.74 -5.15
C ARG A 71 -7.85 -3.56 -5.23
N VAL A 72 -7.39 -2.31 -5.21
CA VAL A 72 -5.95 -2.01 -5.15
C VAL A 72 -5.69 -1.11 -3.95
N ASN A 73 -4.77 -1.52 -3.08
CA ASN A 73 -4.31 -0.75 -1.93
C ASN A 73 -2.77 -0.70 -1.89
N VAL A 74 -2.23 0.28 -1.19
CA VAL A 74 -0.78 0.50 -1.07
C VAL A 74 -0.40 0.55 0.41
N ILE A 75 0.64 -0.16 0.78
CA ILE A 75 1.26 -0.13 2.10
C ILE A 75 2.62 0.55 1.96
N GLY A 76 2.95 1.48 2.85
CA GLY A 76 4.25 2.17 2.86
C GLY A 76 5.05 1.87 4.12
N GLY A 77 6.24 1.28 3.98
CA GLY A 77 7.11 0.99 5.13
C GLY A 77 6.62 -0.16 6.01
N GLY A 78 6.86 -0.06 7.32
CA GLY A 78 6.59 -1.11 8.29
C GLY A 78 7.62 -2.23 8.31
N ASP A 79 7.62 -3.01 9.39
CA ASP A 79 8.33 -4.28 9.47
C ASP A 79 7.46 -5.44 8.93
N ALA A 80 8.06 -6.61 8.73
CA ALA A 80 7.35 -7.76 8.18
C ALA A 80 6.08 -8.14 8.96
N PRO A 81 6.07 -8.19 10.31
CA PRO A 81 4.85 -8.46 11.06
C PRO A 81 3.73 -7.45 10.83
N SER A 82 4.06 -6.14 10.76
CA SER A 82 3.06 -5.10 10.51
C SER A 82 2.50 -5.17 9.09
N GLN A 83 3.36 -5.47 8.11
CA GLN A 83 2.95 -5.69 6.73
C GLN A 83 2.03 -6.90 6.62
N GLU A 84 2.41 -8.04 7.19
CA GLU A 84 1.61 -9.28 7.20
C GLU A 84 0.24 -9.06 7.84
N ALA A 85 0.19 -8.39 9.00
CA ALA A 85 -1.08 -8.07 9.67
C ALA A 85 -1.99 -7.16 8.83
N THR A 86 -1.40 -6.19 8.13
CA THR A 86 -2.14 -5.25 7.27
C THR A 86 -2.65 -5.94 6.00
N ILE A 87 -1.85 -6.81 5.39
CA ILE A 87 -2.26 -7.64 4.25
C ILE A 87 -3.44 -8.53 4.66
N ALA A 88 -3.32 -9.26 5.76
CA ALA A 88 -4.39 -10.12 6.27
C ALA A 88 -5.67 -9.35 6.60
N TYR A 89 -5.55 -8.12 7.13
CA TYR A 89 -6.70 -7.23 7.32
C TYR A 89 -7.36 -6.89 5.97
N LEU A 90 -6.59 -6.48 4.97
CA LEU A 90 -7.11 -6.09 3.65
C LEU A 90 -7.76 -7.24 2.88
N GLU A 91 -7.27 -8.46 3.07
CA GLU A 91 -7.89 -9.68 2.51
C GLU A 91 -9.34 -9.83 3.00
N ASN A 92 -9.56 -9.56 4.29
CA ASN A 92 -10.83 -9.71 4.97
C ASN A 92 -11.71 -8.44 4.94
N ALA A 93 -11.26 -7.37 4.27
CA ALA A 93 -11.94 -6.08 4.22
C ALA A 93 -12.42 -5.75 2.79
N PRO A 94 -13.53 -6.35 2.31
CA PRO A 94 -14.01 -6.20 0.93
C PRO A 94 -14.45 -4.77 0.56
N GLY A 95 -14.66 -3.90 1.55
CA GLY A 95 -14.98 -2.47 1.33
C GLY A 95 -13.76 -1.57 1.18
N VAL A 96 -12.54 -2.08 1.35
CA VAL A 96 -11.32 -1.26 1.38
C VAL A 96 -10.59 -1.33 0.04
N THR A 97 -10.58 -0.22 -0.69
CA THR A 97 -9.86 -0.04 -1.95
C THR A 97 -9.39 1.41 -2.11
N GLY A 98 -8.34 1.62 -2.90
CA GLY A 98 -7.76 2.93 -3.21
C GLY A 98 -7.08 3.60 -2.02
N GLN A 99 -6.70 2.84 -0.99
CA GLN A 99 -6.07 3.37 0.21
C GLN A 99 -4.55 3.29 0.15
N TYR A 100 -3.90 4.31 0.71
CA TYR A 100 -2.48 4.28 1.06
C TYR A 100 -2.36 4.24 2.58
N LEU A 101 -1.71 3.19 3.09
CA LEU A 101 -1.55 2.85 4.49
C LEU A 101 -0.05 2.94 4.86
N PRO A 102 0.44 4.11 5.31
CA PRO A 102 1.78 4.20 5.87
C PRO A 102 1.82 3.44 7.19
N LEU A 103 2.79 2.55 7.35
CA LEU A 103 3.02 1.80 8.58
C LEU A 103 4.19 2.44 9.33
N ASP A 104 3.94 2.81 10.58
CA ASP A 104 5.01 3.05 11.53
C ASP A 104 5.44 1.70 12.15
N SER A 105 6.74 1.50 12.34
CA SER A 105 7.23 0.34 13.09
C SER A 105 6.96 0.46 14.60
N ALA A 106 6.37 1.57 15.05
CA ALA A 106 5.98 1.79 16.44
C ALA A 106 4.63 1.14 16.77
N GLY A 107 3.81 0.84 15.76
CA GLY A 107 2.43 0.41 15.92
C GLY A 107 1.53 1.55 16.41
N ALA A 108 0.24 1.48 16.10
CA ALA A 108 -0.77 2.47 16.53
C ALA A 108 -0.97 2.55 18.07
N GLY A 109 -0.20 1.80 18.87
CA GLY A 109 -0.46 1.57 20.29
C GLY A 109 -1.73 0.73 20.51
N ASN A 110 -1.94 0.30 21.76
CA ASN A 110 -3.20 -0.36 22.14
C ASN A 110 -4.33 0.69 22.21
N PRO A 111 -5.35 0.66 21.34
CA PRO A 111 -6.44 1.64 21.36
C PRO A 111 -7.33 1.52 22.62
N VAL A 112 -7.15 0.47 23.43
CA VAL A 112 -7.95 0.18 24.63
C VAL A 112 -7.27 0.62 25.93
N ARG A 113 -6.12 1.30 25.91
CA ARG A 113 -5.64 1.98 27.12
C ARG A 113 -6.41 3.29 27.34
N GLN A 114 -7.64 3.14 27.82
CA GLN A 114 -8.38 4.19 28.49
C GLN A 114 -7.71 4.46 29.86
N HIS A 115 -7.69 5.73 30.23
CA HIS A 115 -7.45 6.27 31.57
C HIS A 115 -7.68 5.25 32.69
N ASP A 116 -6.60 4.69 33.21
CA ASP A 116 -6.51 4.20 34.57
C ASP A 116 -5.16 4.69 35.08
N ASP A 117 -5.11 5.96 35.47
CA ASP A 117 -4.22 6.41 36.53
C ASP A 117 -4.89 7.62 37.21
N GLN A 118 -5.16 7.38 38.48
CA GLN A 118 -5.81 8.23 39.47
C GLN A 118 -4.85 9.30 39.99
#